data_AF-A0A7S1SXC8-F1
#
_entry.id   AF-A0A7S1SXC8-F1
#
_cell.length_a   1.000
_cell.length_b   1.000
_cell.length_c   1.000
_cell.angle_alpha   90.00
_cell.angle_beta   90.00
_cell.angle_gamma   90.00
#
_symmetry.space_group_name_H-M   'P 1'
#
loop_
_entity.id
_entity.type
_entity.pdbx_description
1 polymer ?
#
loop_
_entity_poly.entity_id
_entity_poly.type
_entity_poly.pdbx_seq_one_letter_code
_entity_poly.pdbx_strand_id
1 'polypeptide(L)'
;MLIGNIQRWLSTPSSMAYDPALQKTLHDTMQKCFLQLVAEIRRLGATVVAADFGTITICTGKHNLTAARDYAAFLIRTLSGRELFTWLRLTPVRHWHTLLYRDQWNYAGVQAVFAADEGAEEAEVAEAAESYVDQWDIQHYLPLALQNTFRLIITEFVAA
;
A
#
# COMPACT_ATOMS: atom_id res chain seq x y z
N MET A 1 -11.23 -14.71 13.81
CA MET A 1 -10.51 -14.56 15.09
C MET A 1 -9.38 -15.58 15.28
N LEU A 2 -9.58 -16.87 14.99
CA LEU A 2 -8.54 -17.90 15.16
C LEU A 2 -7.37 -17.77 14.16
N ILE A 3 -7.69 -17.62 12.87
CA ILE A 3 -6.71 -17.66 11.77
C ILE A 3 -5.71 -16.50 11.79
N GLY A 4 -6.14 -15.31 12.23
CA GLY A 4 -5.27 -14.13 12.35
C GLY A 4 -4.30 -14.20 13.53
N ASN A 5 -4.55 -15.09 14.51
CA ASN A 5 -3.69 -15.28 15.68
C ASN A 5 -2.78 -16.50 15.55
N ILE A 6 -2.95 -17.37 14.55
CA ILE A 6 -2.10 -18.56 14.34
C ILE A 6 -0.62 -18.17 14.25
N GLN A 7 -0.28 -17.14 13.48
CA GLN A 7 1.09 -16.67 13.35
C GLN A 7 1.64 -16.19 14.70
N ARG A 8 0.82 -15.52 15.52
CA ARG A 8 1.20 -15.08 16.87
C ARG A 8 1.39 -16.27 17.82
N TRP A 9 0.49 -17.26 17.78
CA TRP A 9 0.55 -18.45 18.63
C TRP A 9 1.72 -19.38 18.31
N LEU A 10 2.10 -19.48 17.04
CA LEU A 10 3.28 -20.23 16.59
C LEU A 10 4.60 -19.52 16.92
N SER A 11 4.58 -18.19 16.99
CA SER A 11 5.78 -17.37 17.21
C SER A 11 6.06 -17.06 18.69
N THR A 12 5.08 -17.26 19.58
CA THR A 12 5.20 -16.87 21.00
C THR A 12 5.68 -18.05 21.84
N PRO A 13 6.85 -18.00 22.51
CA PRO A 13 7.37 -19.12 23.30
C PRO A 13 6.49 -19.55 24.48
N SER A 14 5.65 -18.65 24.99
CA SER A 14 4.70 -18.94 26.08
C SER A 14 3.40 -19.61 25.61
N SER A 15 3.25 -19.81 24.30
CA SER A 15 2.12 -20.53 23.71
C SER A 15 2.37 -22.02 23.76
N MET A 16 1.34 -22.80 24.14
CA MET A 16 1.41 -24.27 24.09
C MET A 16 1.60 -24.82 22.66
N ALA A 17 1.37 -24.00 21.64
CA ALA A 17 1.51 -24.35 20.23
C ALA A 17 2.78 -23.77 19.59
N TYR A 18 3.79 -23.39 20.39
CA TYR A 18 5.06 -22.89 19.88
C TYR A 18 5.84 -24.01 19.17
N ASP A 19 6.10 -23.83 17.88
CA ASP A 19 6.96 -24.69 17.06
C ASP A 19 7.78 -23.82 16.10
N PRO A 20 9.10 -23.66 16.34
CA PRO A 20 9.98 -22.85 15.48
C PRO A 20 10.10 -23.37 14.05
N ALA A 21 10.03 -24.69 13.85
CA ALA A 21 10.18 -25.30 12.52
C ALA A 21 8.92 -25.03 11.68
N LEU A 22 7.75 -25.14 12.30
CA LEU A 22 6.48 -24.79 11.67
C LEU A 22 6.36 -23.29 11.40
N GLN A 23 6.79 -22.45 12.34
CA GLN A 23 6.85 -20.99 12.16
C GLN A 23 7.72 -20.61 10.95
N LYS A 24 8.92 -21.19 10.84
CA LYS A 24 9.82 -20.96 9.71
C LYS A 24 9.20 -21.41 8.39
N THR A 25 8.63 -22.61 8.35
CA THR A 25 7.98 -23.15 7.14
C THR A 25 6.81 -22.27 6.69
N LEU A 26 6.02 -21.78 7.63
CA LEU A 26 4.93 -20.84 7.37
C LEU A 26 5.46 -19.53 6.81
N HIS A 27 6.50 -18.94 7.42
CA HIS A 27 7.12 -17.71 6.94
C HIS A 27 7.70 -17.87 5.53
N ASP A 28 8.44 -18.95 5.26
CA ASP A 28 9.00 -19.23 3.94
C ASP A 28 7.90 -19.39 2.87
N THR A 29 6.77 -20.00 3.25
CA THR A 29 5.61 -20.14 2.35
C THR A 29 4.93 -18.79 2.11
N MET A 30 4.77 -17.96 3.15
CA MET A 30 4.26 -16.60 3.03
C MET A 30 5.14 -15.76 2.10
N GLN A 31 6.46 -15.83 2.27
CA GLN A 31 7.41 -15.09 1.44
C GLN A 31 7.34 -15.52 -0.03
N LYS A 32 7.23 -16.83 -0.30
CA LYS A 32 7.06 -17.35 -1.67
C LYS A 32 5.76 -16.86 -2.30
N CYS A 33 4.64 -16.96 -1.57
CA CYS A 33 3.34 -16.48 -2.04
C CYS A 33 3.37 -14.97 -2.31
N PHE A 34 4.00 -14.20 -1.43
CA PHE A 34 4.14 -12.76 -1.56
C PHE A 34 5.00 -12.36 -2.78
N LEU A 35 6.15 -13.01 -2.98
CA LEU A 35 6.99 -12.77 -4.16
C LEU A 35 6.25 -13.12 -5.45
N GLN A 36 5.47 -14.19 -5.45
CA GLN A 36 4.65 -14.58 -6.59
C GLN A 36 3.53 -13.56 -6.85
N LEU A 37 2.88 -13.03 -5.81
CA LEU A 37 1.90 -11.96 -5.92
C LEU A 37 2.53 -10.71 -6.56
N VAL A 38 3.69 -10.28 -6.07
CA VAL A 38 4.41 -9.11 -6.60
C VAL A 38 4.83 -9.34 -8.06
N ALA A 39 5.30 -10.53 -8.41
CA ALA A 39 5.65 -10.88 -9.79
C ALA A 39 4.41 -10.80 -10.71
N GLU A 40 3.25 -11.25 -10.23
CA GLU A 40 2.02 -11.19 -11.01
C GLU A 40 1.47 -9.79 -11.19
N ILE A 41 1.57 -8.94 -10.16
CA ILE A 41 1.26 -7.51 -10.28
C ILE A 41 2.12 -6.86 -11.37
N ARG A 42 3.43 -7.13 -11.38
CA ARG A 42 4.34 -6.64 -12.43
C ARG A 42 3.98 -7.19 -13.80
N ARG A 43 3.59 -8.47 -13.89
CA ARG A 43 3.16 -9.11 -15.14
C ARG A 43 1.91 -8.46 -15.73
N LEU A 44 1.01 -7.94 -14.90
CA LEU A 44 -0.19 -7.19 -15.30
C LEU A 44 0.10 -5.73 -15.70
N GLY A 45 1.38 -5.33 -15.76
CA GLY A 45 1.82 -4.01 -16.23
C GLY A 45 1.87 -2.94 -15.16
N ALA A 46 1.65 -3.28 -13.88
CA ALA A 46 1.80 -2.32 -12.78
C ALA A 46 3.26 -2.23 -12.36
N THR A 47 3.74 -1.01 -12.09
CA THR A 47 5.08 -0.83 -11.51
C THR A 47 4.97 -0.87 -9.99
N VAL A 48 5.61 -1.83 -9.35
CA VAL A 48 5.61 -1.95 -7.88
C VAL A 48 6.67 -1.02 -7.30
N VAL A 49 6.24 0.03 -6.59
CA VAL A 49 7.10 1.04 -5.96
C VAL A 49 7.63 0.53 -4.63
N ALA A 50 6.73 0.00 -3.80
CA ALA A 50 7.05 -0.56 -2.50
C ALA A 50 6.13 -1.74 -2.21
N ALA A 51 6.63 -2.74 -1.50
CA ALA A 51 5.86 -3.91 -1.13
C ALA A 51 6.36 -4.48 0.20
N ASP A 52 5.44 -4.62 1.14
CA ASP A 52 5.58 -5.33 2.40
C ASP A 52 4.39 -6.29 2.57
N PHE A 53 4.47 -7.24 3.52
CA PHE A 53 3.40 -8.19 3.78
C PHE A 53 2.06 -7.52 4.12
N GLY A 54 2.08 -6.31 4.68
CA GLY A 54 0.87 -5.56 5.00
C GLY A 54 0.34 -4.67 3.88
N THR A 55 1.22 -4.13 3.01
CA THR A 55 0.83 -3.11 2.02
C THR A 55 1.65 -3.21 0.74
N ILE A 56 1.01 -2.96 -0.40
CA ILE A 56 1.67 -2.90 -1.70
C ILE A 56 1.30 -1.56 -2.35
N THR A 57 2.32 -0.78 -2.70
CA THR A 57 2.17 0.49 -3.41
C THR A 57 2.56 0.29 -4.86
N ILE A 58 1.62 0.57 -5.75
CA ILE A 58 1.79 0.43 -7.20
C ILE A 58 1.64 1.78 -7.90
N CYS A 59 2.41 1.97 -8.96
CA CYS A 59 2.18 3.00 -9.96
C CYS A 59 1.37 2.38 -11.10
N THR A 60 0.19 2.96 -11.35
CA THR A 60 -0.76 2.52 -12.37
C THR A 60 -0.42 3.03 -13.78
N GLY A 61 0.44 4.06 -13.87
CA GLY A 61 0.75 4.76 -15.12
C GLY A 61 -0.45 5.50 -15.73
N LYS A 62 -1.54 5.71 -14.96
CA LYS A 62 -2.74 6.41 -15.41
C LYS A 62 -2.76 7.83 -14.83
N HIS A 63 -3.06 8.82 -15.67
CA HIS A 63 -3.17 10.22 -15.27
C HIS A 63 -4.55 10.58 -14.71
N ASN A 64 -5.58 9.83 -15.09
CA ASN A 64 -6.94 10.03 -14.59
C ASN A 64 -7.19 9.13 -13.37
N LEU A 65 -7.67 9.72 -12.28
CA LEU A 65 -8.03 9.04 -11.05
C LEU A 65 -9.06 7.91 -11.26
N THR A 66 -10.07 8.14 -12.09
CA THR A 66 -11.09 7.12 -12.42
C THR A 66 -10.45 5.93 -13.14
N ALA A 67 -9.61 6.19 -14.13
CA ALA A 67 -8.89 5.14 -14.85
C ALA A 67 -7.90 4.37 -13.95
N ALA A 68 -7.27 5.06 -12.98
CA ALA A 68 -6.42 4.43 -11.99
C ALA A 68 -7.22 3.50 -11.04
N ARG A 69 -8.41 3.94 -10.61
CA ARG A 69 -9.34 3.14 -9.80
C ARG A 69 -9.83 1.91 -10.56
N ASP A 70 -10.25 2.07 -11.81
CA ASP A 70 -10.70 0.95 -12.64
C ASP A 70 -9.58 -0.05 -12.88
N TYR A 71 -8.35 0.44 -13.08
CA TYR A 71 -7.17 -0.41 -13.18
C TYR A 71 -6.90 -1.18 -11.88
N ALA A 72 -7.02 -0.53 -10.71
CA ALA A 72 -6.87 -1.18 -9.42
C ALA A 72 -7.95 -2.26 -9.19
N ALA A 73 -9.21 -1.97 -9.53
CA ALA A 73 -10.31 -2.92 -9.44
C ALA A 73 -10.11 -4.11 -10.39
N PHE A 74 -9.68 -3.86 -11.63
CA PHE A 74 -9.31 -4.89 -12.59
C PHE A 74 -8.18 -5.78 -12.05
N LEU A 75 -7.13 -5.18 -11.50
CA LEU A 75 -5.98 -5.89 -10.96
C LEU A 75 -6.39 -6.80 -9.80
N ILE A 76 -7.19 -6.28 -8.85
CA ILE A 76 -7.70 -7.07 -7.72
C ILE A 76 -8.56 -8.23 -8.23
N ARG A 77 -9.51 -7.98 -9.13
CA ARG A 77 -10.37 -9.02 -9.72
C ARG A 77 -9.55 -10.12 -10.41
N THR A 78 -8.53 -9.72 -11.17
CA THR A 78 -7.68 -10.64 -11.92
C THR A 78 -6.81 -11.50 -11.00
N LEU A 79 -6.32 -10.92 -9.89
CA LEU A 79 -5.56 -11.66 -8.88
C LEU A 79 -6.44 -12.62 -8.10
N SER A 80 -7.60 -12.16 -7.62
CA SER A 80 -8.56 -13.00 -6.88
C SER A 80 -9.14 -14.15 -7.72
N GLY A 81 -9.14 -14.03 -9.05
CA GLY A 81 -9.53 -15.12 -9.96
C GLY A 81 -8.52 -16.27 -10.05
N ARG A 82 -7.32 -16.13 -9.46
CA ARG A 82 -6.33 -17.21 -9.43
C ARG A 82 -6.42 -18.01 -8.15
N GLU A 83 -6.41 -19.33 -8.30
CA GLU A 83 -6.51 -20.29 -7.20
C GLU A 83 -5.50 -20.02 -6.05
N LEU A 84 -4.29 -19.57 -6.38
CA LEU A 84 -3.25 -19.26 -5.41
C LEU A 84 -3.56 -18.03 -4.54
N PHE A 85 -4.36 -17.09 -5.04
CA PHE A 85 -4.66 -15.83 -4.36
C PHE A 85 -6.14 -15.70 -3.97
N THR A 86 -6.94 -16.75 -4.14
CA THR A 86 -8.38 -16.74 -3.79
C THR A 86 -8.62 -16.34 -2.33
N TRP A 87 -7.71 -16.73 -1.44
CA TRP A 87 -7.80 -16.43 0.00
C TRP A 87 -7.22 -15.07 0.39
N LEU A 88 -6.56 -14.37 -0.54
CA LEU A 88 -6.00 -13.04 -0.32
C LEU A 88 -7.08 -11.98 -0.56
N ARG A 89 -7.38 -11.22 0.49
CA ARG A 89 -8.24 -10.04 0.39
C ARG A 89 -7.39 -8.81 0.16
N LEU A 90 -7.37 -8.33 -1.07
CA LEU A 90 -6.71 -7.08 -1.45
C LEU A 90 -7.74 -5.96 -1.47
N THR A 91 -7.48 -4.89 -0.73
CA THR A 91 -8.36 -3.71 -0.68
C THR A 91 -7.55 -2.46 -0.99
N PRO A 92 -8.01 -1.61 -1.91
CA PRO A 92 -7.38 -0.32 -2.13
C PRO A 92 -7.58 0.57 -0.89
N VAL A 93 -6.49 1.09 -0.33
CA VAL A 93 -6.53 1.90 0.91
C VAL A 93 -6.37 3.39 0.62
N ARG A 94 -5.43 3.75 -0.25
CA ARG A 94 -5.12 5.14 -0.61
C ARG A 94 -4.89 5.27 -2.10
N HIS A 95 -5.28 6.40 -2.67
CA HIS A 95 -4.98 6.77 -4.05
C HIS A 95 -4.20 8.08 -4.03
N TRP A 96 -3.17 8.17 -4.88
CA TRP A 96 -2.23 9.27 -4.89
C TRP A 96 -2.21 9.86 -6.30
N HIS A 97 -2.32 11.19 -6.41
CA HIS A 97 -2.02 11.89 -7.65
C HIS A 97 -0.51 11.93 -7.87
N THR A 98 0.20 12.41 -6.84
CA THR A 98 1.65 12.47 -6.78
C THR A 98 2.10 11.83 -5.47
N LEU A 99 3.14 11.00 -5.53
CA LEU A 99 3.73 10.38 -4.36
C LEU A 99 5.26 10.40 -4.50
N LEU A 100 5.90 11.13 -3.61
CA LEU A 100 7.32 11.03 -3.34
C LEU A 100 7.52 10.01 -2.23
N TYR A 101 8.10 8.85 -2.56
CA TYR A 101 8.26 7.75 -1.63
C TYR A 101 9.73 7.39 -1.44
N ARG A 102 10.19 7.34 -0.18
CA ARG A 102 11.50 6.79 0.19
C ARG A 102 11.35 5.48 0.97
N ASP A 103 10.52 5.49 2.00
CA ASP A 103 10.19 4.32 2.81
C ASP A 103 8.85 4.56 3.56
N GLN A 104 8.46 3.64 4.45
CA GLN A 104 7.18 3.73 5.16
C GLN A 104 7.09 4.86 6.21
N TRP A 105 8.19 5.50 6.57
CA TRP A 105 8.27 6.64 7.50
C TRP A 105 8.69 7.95 6.81
N ASN A 106 9.06 7.87 5.53
CA ASN A 106 9.58 8.97 4.75
C ASN A 106 8.87 8.99 3.38
N TYR A 107 7.75 9.69 3.31
CA TYR A 107 6.99 9.90 2.08
C TYR A 107 6.13 11.18 2.19
N ALA A 108 5.87 11.79 1.03
CA ALA A 108 4.92 12.88 0.90
C ALA A 108 4.15 12.76 -0.40
N GLY A 109 2.91 13.24 -0.42
CA GLY A 109 2.09 13.13 -1.61
C GLY A 109 0.75 13.83 -1.51
N VAL A 110 0.13 14.05 -2.67
CA VAL A 110 -1.24 14.52 -2.78
C VAL A 110 -2.14 13.29 -2.83
N GLN A 111 -2.85 13.06 -1.73
CA GLN A 111 -3.82 11.97 -1.63
C GLN A 111 -5.13 12.42 -2.28
N ALA A 112 -5.62 11.59 -3.22
CA ALA A 112 -6.96 11.73 -3.74
C ALA A 112 -7.95 11.13 -2.74
N VAL A 113 -8.85 11.95 -2.21
CA VAL A 113 -9.96 11.50 -1.38
C VAL A 113 -11.20 11.39 -2.26
N PHE A 114 -11.75 10.18 -2.33
CA PHE A 114 -13.11 10.01 -2.83
C PHE A 114 -14.04 10.45 -1.72
N ALA A 115 -15.00 11.33 -2.04
CA ALA A 115 -16.18 11.47 -1.21
C ALA A 115 -16.84 10.08 -1.14
N ALA A 116 -16.67 9.38 -0.02
CA ALA A 116 -17.21 8.04 0.14
C ALA A 116 -18.71 8.16 0.44
N ASP A 117 -19.52 7.67 -0.50
CA ASP A 117 -20.42 6.56 -0.21
C ASP A 117 -21.41 6.77 0.96
N GLU A 118 -22.27 7.78 0.84
CA GLU A 118 -23.63 7.73 1.37
C GLU A 118 -24.61 7.51 0.20
N GLY A 119 -24.65 6.29 -0.33
CA GLY A 119 -25.79 5.75 -1.09
C GLY A 119 -26.37 6.60 -2.22
N ALA A 120 -25.61 6.79 -3.30
CA ALA A 120 -26.19 7.27 -4.56
C ALA A 120 -25.50 6.60 -5.76
N GLU A 121 -26.28 5.81 -6.49
CA GLU A 121 -26.14 5.69 -7.94
C GLU A 121 -26.08 7.12 -8.51
N GLU A 122 -25.15 7.37 -9.44
CA GLU A 122 -24.87 8.68 -10.06
C GLU A 122 -24.07 9.67 -9.19
N ALA A 123 -22.74 9.61 -9.30
CA ALA A 123 -21.86 10.74 -9.02
C ALA A 123 -20.78 10.83 -10.11
N GLU A 124 -21.21 11.24 -11.30
CA GLU A 124 -20.31 11.92 -12.23
C GLU A 124 -19.90 13.26 -11.59
N VAL A 125 -18.59 13.50 -11.53
CA VAL A 125 -17.96 14.81 -11.23
C VAL A 125 -18.18 15.37 -9.82
N ALA A 126 -17.85 14.61 -8.78
CA ALA A 126 -17.54 15.21 -7.47
C ALA A 126 -16.03 15.47 -7.40
N GLU A 127 -15.64 16.75 -7.26
CA GLU A 127 -14.25 17.19 -7.11
C GLU A 127 -13.57 16.35 -6.01
N ALA A 128 -12.53 15.59 -6.39
CA ALA A 128 -11.75 14.82 -5.44
C ALA A 128 -11.11 15.81 -4.46
N ALA A 129 -11.49 15.76 -3.19
CA ALA A 129 -10.81 16.56 -2.18
C ALA A 129 -9.34 16.10 -2.13
N GLU A 130 -8.43 17.01 -2.40
CA GLU A 130 -7.00 16.74 -2.35
C GLU A 130 -6.50 16.98 -0.93
N SER A 131 -5.94 15.95 -0.32
CA SER A 131 -5.31 16.04 0.99
C SER A 131 -3.81 15.89 0.84
N TYR A 132 -3.05 16.92 1.22
CA TYR A 132 -1.60 16.85 1.26
C TYR A 132 -1.14 16.07 2.49
N VAL A 133 -0.38 14.99 2.27
CA VAL A 133 0.20 14.16 3.33
C VAL A 133 1.70 14.36 3.34
N ASP A 134 2.26 14.69 4.50
CA ASP A 134 3.68 14.95 4.72
C ASP A 134 4.19 14.14 5.90
N GLN A 135 4.99 13.10 5.64
CA GLN A 135 5.60 12.27 6.68
C GLN A 135 7.09 12.13 6.41
N TRP A 136 7.92 12.89 7.11
CA TRP A 136 9.38 12.81 7.01
C TRP A 136 10.04 12.70 8.37
N ASP A 137 10.23 11.48 8.83
CA ASP A 137 10.97 11.23 10.07
C ASP A 137 12.42 11.73 9.96
N ILE A 138 13.04 11.63 8.76
CA ILE A 138 14.40 12.13 8.50
C ILE A 138 14.54 13.63 8.79
N GLN A 139 13.48 14.41 8.66
CA GLN A 139 13.49 15.85 8.91
C GLN A 139 13.91 16.14 10.36
N HIS A 140 13.48 15.32 11.32
CA HIS A 140 13.76 15.53 12.74
C HIS A 140 15.23 15.33 13.10
N TYR A 141 15.96 14.56 12.29
CA TYR A 141 17.39 14.30 12.48
C TYR A 141 18.28 15.36 11.80
N LEU A 142 17.70 16.25 10.99
CA LEU A 142 18.43 17.36 10.38
C LEU A 142 18.66 18.50 11.39
N PRO A 143 19.75 19.27 11.24
CA PRO A 143 19.95 20.51 11.99
C PRO A 143 18.73 21.43 11.89
N LEU A 144 18.34 22.07 12.99
CA LEU A 144 17.14 22.92 13.08
C LEU A 144 17.06 23.98 11.97
N ALA A 145 18.20 24.54 11.57
CA ALA A 145 18.28 25.53 10.48
C ALA A 145 17.86 24.98 9.11
N LEU A 146 18.01 23.66 8.88
CA LEU A 146 17.73 23.01 7.59
C LEU A 146 16.34 22.37 7.53
N GLN A 147 15.67 22.17 8.66
CA GLN A 147 14.37 21.47 8.71
C GLN A 147 13.30 22.20 7.89
N ASN A 148 13.23 23.53 8.01
CA ASN A 148 12.25 24.33 7.26
C ASN A 148 12.56 24.34 5.77
N THR A 149 13.84 24.50 5.40
CA THR A 149 14.29 24.47 4.01
C THR A 149 13.98 23.13 3.36
N PHE A 150 14.23 22.02 4.07
CA PHE A 150 13.90 20.68 3.61
C PHE A 150 12.40 20.54 3.32
N ARG A 151 11.53 20.94 4.25
CA ARG A 151 10.08 20.87 4.06
C ARG A 151 9.63 21.68 2.84
N LEU A 152 10.16 22.89 2.68
CA LEU A 152 9.77 23.79 1.58
C LEU A 152 10.12 23.17 0.22
N ILE A 153 11.33 22.63 0.07
CA ILE A 153 11.77 21.96 -1.15
C ILE A 153 10.87 20.75 -1.47
N ILE A 154 10.51 19.95 -0.46
CA ILE A 154 9.66 18.78 -0.67
C ILE A 154 8.24 19.20 -1.07
N THR A 155 7.66 20.20 -0.40
CA THR A 155 6.33 20.69 -0.76
C THR A 155 6.30 21.25 -2.17
N GLU A 156 7.34 21.97 -2.59
CA GLU A 156 7.47 22.48 -3.96
C GLU A 156 7.61 21.34 -4.96
N PHE A 157 8.41 20.31 -4.65
CA PHE A 157 8.58 19.16 -5.53
C PHE A 157 7.30 18.32 -5.69
N VAL A 158 6.50 18.16 -4.64
CA VAL A 158 5.25 17.39 -4.70
C VAL A 158 4.12 18.17 -5.38
N ALA A 159 4.14 19.50 -5.30
CA ALA A 159 3.16 20.38 -5.93
C ALA A 159 3.48 20.72 -7.39
N ALA A 160 4.71 20.47 -7.85
CA ALA A 160 5.17 20.68 -9.23
C ALA A 160 4.66 19.59 -10.19
#